data_AF-A0A960W506-F1
#
_entry.id   AF-A0A960W506-F1
#
_cell.length_a   1.000
_cell.length_b   1.000
_cell.length_c   1.000
_cell.angle_alpha   90.00
_cell.angle_beta   90.00
_cell.angle_gamma   90.00
#
_symmetry.space_group_name_H-M   'P 1'
#
loop_
_entity.id
_entity.type
_entity.pdbx_description
1 polymer ?
#
loop_
_entity_poly.entity_id
_entity_poly.type
_entity_poly.pdbx_seq_one_letter_code
_entity_poly.pdbx_strand_id
1 'polypeptide(L)'
;MRPLFINFLNDKRTYQVNQKFWKLAICKLASKLNGKHFFYNDNFVNGESFLDGNPIYSIYYNDLKKSVRIIQEEFEGDKLRISAWLEKKELANQEMYDELVIDLELSVESKKLALDLIENWILKDAIPTNMEEYIQNLVA
;
A
#
# COMPACT_ATOMS: atom_id res chain seq x y z
N MET A 1 15.45 12.67 -4.09
CA MET A 1 14.27 12.18 -3.34
C MET A 1 14.54 12.21 -1.85
N ARG A 2 13.50 12.31 -1.03
CA ARG A 2 13.67 12.27 0.44
C ARG A 2 13.10 10.95 1.01
N PRO A 3 13.94 9.99 1.42
CA PRO A 3 13.48 8.71 1.97
C PRO A 3 12.71 8.88 3.28
N LEU A 4 11.82 7.94 3.56
CA LEU A 4 11.05 7.84 4.80
C LEU A 4 11.20 6.43 5.39
N PHE A 5 11.32 6.33 6.71
CA PHE A 5 11.43 5.06 7.45
C PHE A 5 12.60 4.17 6.98
N ILE A 6 13.78 4.76 6.80
CA ILE A 6 15.00 3.99 6.48
C ILE A 6 15.22 2.91 7.55
N ASN A 7 15.65 1.73 7.11
CA ASN A 7 15.98 0.57 7.93
C ASN A 7 14.75 -0.03 8.65
N PHE A 8 13.54 0.16 8.11
CA PHE A 8 12.33 -0.34 8.76
C PHE A 8 12.26 -1.87 8.77
N LEU A 9 12.91 -2.59 7.85
CA LEU A 9 12.97 -4.05 7.87
C LEU A 9 13.87 -4.62 8.98
N ASN A 10 14.75 -3.80 9.56
CA ASN A 10 15.66 -4.23 10.64
C ASN A 10 15.41 -3.53 11.98
N ASP A 11 14.58 -2.47 12.01
CA ASP A 11 14.21 -1.75 13.22
C ASP A 11 12.70 -1.83 13.49
N LYS A 12 12.33 -2.67 14.46
CA LYS A 12 10.93 -2.92 14.86
C LYS A 12 10.16 -1.64 15.16
N ARG A 13 10.81 -0.63 15.76
CA ARG A 13 10.15 0.63 16.09
C ARG A 13 9.80 1.41 14.82
N THR A 14 10.75 1.50 13.89
CA THR A 14 10.58 2.16 12.59
C THR A 14 9.53 1.43 11.75
N TYR A 15 9.54 0.09 11.73
CA TYR A 15 8.50 -0.73 11.13
C TYR A 15 7.09 -0.39 11.63
N GLN A 16 6.90 -0.37 12.95
CA GLN A 16 5.60 -0.06 13.55
C GLN A 16 5.13 1.36 13.26
N VAL A 17 6.06 2.33 13.25
CA VAL A 17 5.74 3.71 12.85
C VAL A 17 5.36 3.77 11.38
N ASN A 18 6.02 3.00 10.51
CA ASN A 18 5.71 2.90 9.08
C ASN A 18 4.30 2.30 8.84
N GLN A 19 3.97 1.17 9.47
CA GLN A 19 2.62 0.59 9.40
C GLN A 19 1.55 1.59 9.87
N LYS A 20 1.82 2.27 11.00
CA LYS A 20 0.90 3.28 11.55
C LYS A 20 0.76 4.49 10.63
N PHE A 21 1.84 4.91 9.97
CA PHE A 21 1.83 5.99 9.02
C PHE A 21 0.86 5.69 7.86
N TRP A 22 0.97 4.52 7.23
CA TRP A 22 0.07 4.11 6.15
C TRP A 22 -1.38 4.04 6.60
N LYS A 23 -1.62 3.43 7.76
CA LYS A 23 -2.94 3.38 8.38
C LYS A 23 -3.54 4.77 8.54
N LEU A 24 -2.82 5.71 9.14
CA LEU A 24 -3.32 7.06 9.38
C LEU A 24 -3.54 7.82 8.06
N ALA A 25 -2.64 7.70 7.10
CA ALA A 25 -2.75 8.37 5.80
C ALA A 25 -4.00 7.90 5.04
N ILE A 26 -4.21 6.59 4.97
CA ILE A 26 -5.34 6.00 4.24
C ILE A 26 -6.65 6.18 4.99
N CYS A 27 -6.68 6.03 6.32
CA CYS A 27 -7.88 6.34 7.10
C CYS A 27 -8.28 7.81 6.97
N LYS A 28 -7.33 8.74 6.87
CA LYS A 28 -7.62 10.16 6.62
C LYS A 28 -8.23 10.35 5.24
N LEU A 29 -7.63 9.74 4.21
CA LEU A 29 -8.07 9.81 2.83
C LEU A 29 -9.48 9.23 2.63
N ALA A 30 -9.74 8.07 3.25
CA ALA A 30 -10.96 7.28 3.09
C ALA A 30 -11.86 7.36 4.33
N SER A 31 -11.85 8.45 5.08
CA SER A 31 -12.50 8.56 6.41
C SER A 31 -14.01 8.27 6.43
N LYS A 32 -14.67 8.39 5.28
CA LYS A 32 -16.11 8.09 5.11
C LYS A 32 -16.39 6.64 4.70
N LEU A 33 -15.37 5.86 4.37
CA LEU A 33 -15.49 4.48 3.94
C LEU A 33 -15.24 3.53 5.11
N ASN A 34 -16.02 2.45 5.15
CA ASN A 34 -15.86 1.41 6.16
C ASN A 34 -14.91 0.32 5.65
N GLY A 35 -13.61 0.52 5.86
CA GLY A 35 -12.57 -0.45 5.49
C GLY A 35 -12.27 -1.44 6.60
N LYS A 36 -12.03 -2.70 6.22
CA LYS A 36 -11.53 -3.76 7.10
C LYS A 36 -10.06 -4.01 6.77
N HIS A 37 -9.19 -3.99 7.78
CA HIS A 37 -7.79 -4.36 7.61
C HIS A 37 -7.66 -5.87 7.49
N PHE A 38 -6.90 -6.35 6.51
CA PHE A 38 -6.34 -7.70 6.57
C PHE A 38 -5.02 -7.60 7.31
N PHE A 39 -5.00 -8.01 8.57
CA PHE A 39 -3.73 -8.28 9.23
C PHE A 39 -3.25 -9.62 8.68
N TYR A 40 -2.30 -9.57 7.75
CA TYR A 40 -1.43 -10.71 7.54
C TYR A 40 -0.71 -10.97 8.87
N ASN A 41 -0.53 -12.24 9.22
CA ASN A 41 0.07 -12.55 10.51
C ASN A 41 1.58 -12.32 10.40
N ASP A 42 2.03 -11.13 10.79
CA ASP A 42 3.43 -10.69 10.72
C ASP A 42 4.33 -11.39 11.76
N ASN A 43 3.92 -12.54 12.30
CA ASN A 43 4.65 -13.29 13.31
C ASN A 43 4.96 -14.71 12.85
N PHE A 44 6.20 -15.12 13.07
CA PHE A 44 6.58 -16.53 13.06
C PHE A 44 5.78 -17.32 14.12
N VAL A 45 5.76 -18.65 13.98
CA VAL A 45 5.10 -19.57 14.93
C VAL A 45 5.65 -19.43 16.36
N ASN A 46 6.89 -18.93 16.51
CA ASN A 46 7.51 -18.64 17.81
C ASN A 46 7.10 -17.28 18.42
N GLY A 47 6.25 -16.49 17.74
CA GLY A 47 5.81 -15.17 18.19
C GLY A 47 6.77 -14.02 17.87
N GLU A 48 7.89 -14.28 17.17
CA GLU A 48 8.77 -13.23 16.68
C GLU A 48 8.16 -12.58 15.44
N SER A 49 8.22 -11.24 15.37
CA SER A 49 7.73 -10.52 14.20
C SER A 49 8.72 -10.67 13.06
N PHE A 50 8.26 -11.14 11.90
CA PHE A 50 9.03 -11.02 10.67
C PHE A 50 8.68 -9.66 10.07
N LEU A 51 9.65 -8.75 10.08
CA LEU A 51 9.48 -7.37 9.60
C LEU A 51 9.45 -7.40 8.07
N ASP A 52 8.30 -7.75 7.49
CA ASP A 52 8.14 -7.88 6.04
C ASP A 52 7.43 -6.67 5.44
N GLY A 53 8.00 -6.18 4.34
CA GLY A 53 7.41 -5.16 3.50
C GLY A 53 6.18 -5.63 2.72
N ASN A 54 5.90 -6.93 2.66
CA ASN A 54 4.89 -7.56 1.81
C ASN A 54 3.77 -8.29 2.60
N PRO A 55 2.68 -7.59 2.98
CA PRO A 55 2.48 -6.15 2.83
C PRO A 55 2.75 -5.37 4.12
N ILE A 56 3.36 -4.20 3.96
CA ILE A 56 3.47 -3.22 5.04
C ILE A 56 2.09 -2.67 5.43
N TYR A 57 1.13 -2.68 4.49
CA TYR A 57 -0.25 -2.27 4.74
C TYR A 57 -1.24 -2.91 3.79
N SER A 58 -2.41 -3.30 4.30
CA SER A 58 -3.55 -3.67 3.46
C SER A 58 -4.90 -3.27 4.05
N ILE A 59 -5.89 -3.05 3.17
CA ILE A 59 -7.26 -2.70 3.54
C ILE A 59 -8.24 -3.15 2.46
N TYR A 60 -9.41 -3.62 2.89
CA TYR A 60 -10.51 -4.02 2.02
C TYR A 60 -11.79 -3.27 2.34
N TYR A 61 -12.43 -2.72 1.31
CA TYR A 61 -13.69 -2.02 1.39
C TYR A 61 -14.78 -2.92 0.83
N ASN A 62 -15.53 -3.58 1.73
CA ASN A 62 -16.56 -4.55 1.35
C ASN A 62 -17.61 -3.96 0.41
N ASP A 63 -18.06 -2.75 0.69
CA ASP A 63 -19.13 -2.10 -0.07
C ASP A 63 -18.69 -1.70 -1.48
N LEU A 64 -17.39 -1.58 -1.71
CA LEU A 64 -16.79 -1.28 -3.01
C LEU A 64 -16.32 -2.52 -3.75
N LYS A 65 -16.20 -3.67 -3.08
CA LYS A 65 -15.50 -4.87 -3.59
C LYS A 65 -14.09 -4.54 -4.10
N LYS A 66 -13.37 -3.70 -3.34
CA LYS A 66 -12.03 -3.24 -3.64
C LYS A 66 -11.09 -3.40 -2.46
N SER A 67 -9.84 -3.74 -2.70
CA SER A 67 -8.76 -3.65 -1.71
C SER A 67 -7.60 -2.79 -2.19
N VAL A 68 -6.75 -2.41 -1.24
CA VAL A 68 -5.44 -1.82 -1.47
C VAL A 68 -4.43 -2.65 -0.69
N ARG A 69 -3.34 -3.02 -1.35
CA ARG A 69 -2.15 -3.65 -0.76
C ARG A 69 -0.93 -2.79 -1.08
N ILE A 70 -0.16 -2.45 -0.06
CA ILE A 70 1.13 -1.77 -0.20
C ILE A 70 2.23 -2.76 0.15
N ILE A 71 3.07 -3.04 -0.83
CA ILE A 71 4.37 -3.67 -0.70
C ILE A 71 5.37 -2.53 -0.59
N GLN A 72 6.24 -2.59 0.41
CA GLN A 72 7.28 -1.59 0.58
C GLN A 72 8.62 -2.28 0.71
N GLU A 73 9.56 -1.93 -0.16
CA GLU A 73 10.95 -2.39 -0.09
C GLU A 73 11.80 -1.39 0.71
N GLU A 74 12.98 -1.84 1.15
CA GLU A 74 13.98 -0.96 1.75
C GLU A 74 14.45 0.08 0.73
N PHE A 75 14.78 1.27 1.22
CA PHE A 75 15.22 2.34 0.33
C PHE A 75 16.68 2.11 -0.09
N GLU A 76 16.92 1.82 -1.38
CA GLU A 76 18.24 1.44 -1.88
C GLU A 76 18.85 2.46 -2.85
N GLY A 77 18.03 3.35 -3.42
CA GLY A 77 18.43 4.11 -4.61
C GLY A 77 18.24 5.62 -4.55
N ASP A 78 18.79 6.29 -5.55
CA ASP A 78 18.60 7.72 -5.83
C ASP A 78 17.42 8.00 -6.78
N LYS A 79 16.83 6.95 -7.36
CA LYS A 79 15.72 7.02 -8.33
C LYS A 79 14.39 6.64 -7.71
N LEU A 80 13.32 7.27 -8.20
CA LEU A 80 11.95 6.96 -7.79
C LEU A 80 11.59 5.51 -8.14
N ARG A 81 11.23 4.74 -7.11
CA ARG A 81 10.76 3.37 -7.23
C ARG A 81 9.31 3.30 -6.75
N ILE A 82 8.43 3.15 -7.72
CA ILE A 82 7.02 2.87 -7.50
C ILE A 82 6.48 2.15 -8.73
N SER A 83 5.71 1.10 -8.50
CA SER A 83 4.94 0.39 -9.52
C SER A 83 3.57 0.04 -8.94
N ALA A 84 2.58 -0.17 -9.81
CA ALA A 84 1.24 -0.52 -9.37
C ALA A 84 0.51 -1.31 -10.45
N TRP A 85 -0.31 -2.26 -10.02
CA TRP A 85 -1.12 -3.10 -10.91
C TRP A 85 -2.41 -3.53 -10.21
N LEU A 86 -3.34 -4.07 -11.00
CA LEU A 86 -4.57 -4.66 -10.51
C LEU A 86 -4.48 -6.18 -10.47
N GLU A 87 -4.92 -6.78 -9.36
CA GLU A 87 -5.11 -8.21 -9.22
C GLU A 87 -6.58 -8.52 -8.95
N LYS A 88 -7.03 -9.70 -9.37
CA LYS A 88 -8.30 -10.28 -8.89
C LYS A 88 -8.03 -11.22 -7.73
N LYS A 89 -8.83 -11.08 -6.68
CA LYS A 89 -8.75 -11.91 -5.48
C LYS A 89 -10.10 -12.53 -5.18
N GLU A 90 -10.07 -13.62 -4.43
CA GLU A 90 -11.24 -14.36 -3.97
C GLU A 90 -11.26 -14.38 -2.44
N LEU A 91 -12.42 -14.07 -1.86
CA LEU A 91 -12.67 -14.23 -0.43
C LEU A 91 -13.02 -15.69 -0.11
N ALA A 92 -12.98 -16.07 1.17
CA ALA A 92 -13.33 -17.43 1.61
C ALA A 92 -14.77 -17.86 1.25
N ASN A 93 -15.68 -16.89 1.02
CA ASN A 93 -17.05 -17.13 0.56
C ASN A 93 -17.18 -17.15 -0.98
N GLN A 94 -16.07 -17.29 -1.71
CA GLN A 94 -15.98 -17.30 -3.18
C GLN A 94 -16.34 -15.99 -3.87
N GLU A 95 -16.45 -14.90 -3.10
CA GLU A 95 -16.72 -13.59 -3.66
C GLU A 95 -15.43 -12.96 -4.21
N MET A 96 -15.52 -12.49 -5.46
CA MET A 96 -14.40 -11.83 -6.12
C MET A 96 -14.32 -10.35 -5.74
N TYR A 97 -13.10 -9.85 -5.63
CA TYR A 97 -12.82 -8.42 -5.48
C TYR A 97 -11.57 -8.03 -6.27
N ASP A 98 -11.50 -6.76 -6.66
CA ASP A 98 -10.32 -6.21 -7.32
C ASP A 98 -9.38 -5.60 -6.28
N GLU A 99 -8.09 -5.84 -6.44
CA GLU A 99 -7.03 -5.36 -5.56
C GLU A 99 -6.11 -4.41 -6.31
N LEU A 100 -5.93 -3.20 -5.80
CA LEU A 100 -4.82 -2.33 -6.18
C LEU A 100 -3.58 -2.72 -5.39
N VAL A 101 -2.57 -3.22 -6.07
CA VAL A 101 -1.25 -3.49 -5.51
C VAL A 101 -0.34 -2.32 -5.84
N ILE A 102 0.34 -1.77 -4.83
CA ILE A 102 1.35 -0.74 -4.97
C ILE A 102 2.65 -1.28 -4.38
N ASP A 103 3.70 -1.30 -5.17
CA ASP A 103 5.05 -1.68 -4.75
C ASP A 103 5.98 -0.45 -4.86
N LEU A 104 6.69 -0.10 -3.79
CA LEU A 104 7.48 1.13 -3.72
C LEU A 104 8.67 1.06 -2.78
N GLU A 105 9.64 1.95 -3.00
CA GLU A 105 10.54 2.43 -1.96
C GLU A 105 9.97 3.74 -1.41
N LEU A 106 9.77 3.86 -0.10
CA LEU A 106 9.05 5.01 0.44
C LEU A 106 9.91 6.28 0.53
N SER A 107 9.46 7.30 -0.18
CA SER A 107 9.97 8.66 -0.16
C SER A 107 8.82 9.66 -0.07
N VAL A 108 9.12 10.94 0.14
CA VAL A 108 8.11 12.01 0.08
C VAL A 108 7.39 12.01 -1.27
N GLU A 109 8.11 11.71 -2.34
CA GLU A 109 7.64 11.67 -3.72
C GLU A 109 6.76 10.44 -3.99
N SER A 110 7.24 9.22 -3.73
CA SER A 110 6.46 7.99 -3.93
C SER A 110 5.23 7.93 -3.02
N LYS A 111 5.31 8.51 -1.81
CA LYS A 111 4.13 8.68 -0.94
C LYS A 111 3.01 9.43 -1.65
N LYS A 112 3.32 10.57 -2.28
CA LYS A 112 2.32 11.41 -2.95
C LYS A 112 1.62 10.60 -4.05
N LEU A 113 2.41 9.94 -4.89
CA LEU A 113 1.90 9.11 -5.99
C LEU A 113 1.05 7.94 -5.49
N ALA A 114 1.49 7.24 -4.45
CA ALA A 114 0.74 6.14 -3.87
C ALA A 114 -0.62 6.61 -3.32
N LEU A 115 -0.66 7.76 -2.62
CA LEU A 115 -1.92 8.30 -2.11
C LEU A 115 -2.85 8.78 -3.23
N ASP A 116 -2.30 9.38 -4.29
CA ASP A 116 -3.07 9.78 -5.47
C ASP A 116 -3.66 8.54 -6.18
N LEU A 117 -2.88 7.46 -6.36
CA LEU A 117 -3.36 6.20 -6.92
C LEU A 117 -4.48 5.59 -6.08
N ILE A 118 -4.31 5.54 -4.75
CA ILE A 118 -5.32 5.05 -3.83
C ILE A 118 -6.58 5.89 -3.94
N GLU A 119 -6.47 7.23 -3.88
CA GLU A 119 -7.64 8.11 -3.97
C GLU A 119 -8.46 7.85 -5.24
N ASN A 120 -7.78 7.79 -6.38
CA ASN A 120 -8.45 7.56 -7.66
C ASN A 120 -9.10 6.17 -7.73
N TRP A 121 -8.48 5.16 -7.11
CA TRP A 121 -9.02 3.81 -7.04
C TRP A 121 -10.27 3.69 -6.17
N ILE A 122 -10.20 4.16 -4.92
CA ILE A 122 -11.25 3.93 -3.93
C ILE A 122 -12.34 5.01 -3.92
N LEU A 123 -12.04 6.24 -4.37
CA LEU A 123 -13.01 7.36 -4.31
C LEU A 123 -13.56 7.76 -5.67
N LYS A 124 -12.79 7.62 -6.75
CA LYS A 124 -13.18 8.12 -8.08
C LYS A 124 -13.55 7.02 -9.07
N ASP A 125 -13.31 5.76 -8.73
CA ASP A 125 -13.46 4.60 -9.62
C ASP A 125 -12.73 4.82 -10.98
N ALA A 126 -11.63 5.56 -10.92
CA ALA A 126 -10.91 6.03 -12.09
C ALA A 126 -9.48 5.50 -12.01
N ILE A 127 -9.28 4.22 -12.31
CA ILE A 127 -7.94 3.71 -12.54
C ILE A 127 -7.58 3.86 -14.01
N PRO A 128 -6.42 4.46 -14.33
CA PRO A 128 -5.87 4.44 -15.67
C PRO A 128 -5.63 3.00 -16.12
N THR A 129 -6.11 2.65 -17.31
CA THR A 129 -5.87 1.32 -17.92
C THR A 129 -4.37 1.03 -18.07
N ASN A 130 -3.55 2.08 -18.17
CA ASN A 130 -2.10 2.01 -18.18
C ASN A 130 -1.52 2.71 -16.93
N MET A 131 -1.28 1.92 -15.88
CA MET A 131 -0.75 2.42 -14.60
C MET A 131 0.67 2.97 -14.72
N GLU A 132 1.51 2.36 -15.56
CA GLU A 132 2.88 2.84 -15.80
C GLU A 132 2.88 4.23 -16.46
N GLU A 133 2.07 4.41 -17.50
CA GLU A 133 1.92 5.70 -18.18
C GLU A 133 1.35 6.77 -17.25
N TYR A 134 0.39 6.41 -16.40
CA TYR A 134 -0.15 7.34 -15.42
C TYR A 134 0.89 7.78 -14.39
N ILE A 135 1.69 6.84 -13.86
CA ILE A 135 2.79 7.17 -12.95
C ILE A 135 3.81 8.07 -13.65
N GLN A 136 4.16 7.80 -14.92
CA GLN A 136 5.05 8.65 -15.70
C GLN A 136 4.49 10.07 -15.88
N ASN A 137 3.20 10.21 -16.19
CA ASN A 137 2.54 11.51 -16.35
C ASN A 137 2.47 12.34 -15.05
N LEU A 138 2.48 11.69 -13.89
CA LEU A 138 2.50 12.39 -12.59
C LEU A 138 3.91 12.83 -12.16
N VAL A 139 4.95 12.30 -12.80
CA VAL A 139 6.37 12.56 -12.48
C VAL A 139 7.04 13.47 -13.52
N ALA A 140 6.43 13.63 -14.70
CA ALA A 140 6.82 14.59 -15.75
C ALA A 140 6.48 16.04 -15.35
#